data_AF-A0A7X7GAC8-F1
#
_entry.id   AF-A0A7X7GAC8-F1
#
_cell.length_a   1.000
_cell.length_b   1.000
_cell.length_c   1.000
_cell.angle_alpha   90.00
_cell.angle_beta   90.00
_cell.angle_gamma   90.00
#
_symmetry.space_group_name_H-M   'P 1'
#
loop_
_entity.id
_entity.type
_entity.pdbx_description
1 polymer ?
#
loop_
_entity_poly.entity_id
_entity_poly.type
_entity_poly.pdbx_seq_one_letter_code
_entity_poly.pdbx_strand_id
1 'polypeptide(L)'
;EVRADVREDPDPDPTATLDAVGVRYTGLAPYFGAVVPAHLAEVEHPVTFRLVPTAVVAGGSPTPAGPVPAPVPASVPPDDGAPARPDAPPPGLPLPATHADLVDRPILAAFATRLPDGGACCQPARCARDGDVLLVATTAEHPWARNLRADPRATLLVVDRANSGRWMEVRADAELVAGAAGAVTARLHARRIVCDAIHA
;
A
#
# COMPACT_ATOMS: atom_id res chain seq x y z
N GLU A 1 3.82 6.71 12.78
CA GLU A 1 2.51 6.04 12.69
C GLU A 1 1.52 6.80 13.56
N VAL A 2 0.33 7.10 13.04
CA VAL A 2 -0.77 7.69 13.81
C VAL A 2 -1.89 6.67 13.86
N ARG A 3 -2.34 6.34 15.08
CA ARG A 3 -3.57 5.57 15.32
C ARG A 3 -4.60 6.52 15.89
N ALA A 4 -5.84 6.38 15.45
CA ALA A 4 -6.91 7.28 15.84
C ALA A 4 -8.22 6.52 15.99
N ASP A 5 -9.03 6.98 16.95
CA ASP A 5 -10.44 6.65 16.98
C ASP A 5 -11.14 7.51 15.91
N VAL A 6 -12.03 6.86 15.16
CA VAL A 6 -12.82 7.50 14.11
C VAL A 6 -14.23 7.68 14.61
N ARG A 7 -14.74 8.91 14.51
CA ARG A 7 -16.14 9.21 14.75
C ARG A 7 -16.69 10.03 13.60
N GLU A 8 -17.96 9.79 13.27
CA GLU A 8 -18.69 10.69 12.39
C GLU A 8 -18.68 12.10 13.01
N ASP A 9 -18.37 13.08 12.19
CA ASP A 9 -18.39 14.49 12.56
C ASP A 9 -19.47 15.13 11.70
N PRO A 10 -20.66 15.43 12.24
CA PRO A 10 -21.76 15.96 11.46
C PRO A 10 -21.46 17.43 11.12
N ASP A 11 -20.56 17.65 10.16
CA ASP A 11 -20.35 18.93 9.52
C ASP A 11 -21.67 19.35 8.86
N PRO A 12 -22.18 20.56 9.11
CA PRO A 12 -23.39 21.04 8.45
C PRO A 12 -23.21 21.18 6.92
N ASP A 13 -21.98 21.23 6.41
CA ASP A 13 -21.70 21.30 4.97
C ASP A 13 -20.46 20.45 4.58
N PRO A 14 -20.61 19.11 4.48
CA PRO A 14 -19.52 18.22 4.11
C PRO A 14 -19.02 18.46 2.67
N THR A 15 -19.84 19.09 1.81
CA THR A 15 -19.44 19.45 0.44
C THR A 15 -18.43 20.60 0.46
N ALA A 16 -18.66 21.63 1.28
CA ALA A 16 -17.68 22.71 1.48
C ALA A 16 -16.34 22.17 2.02
N THR A 17 -16.37 21.15 2.88
CA THR A 17 -15.15 20.48 3.34
C THR A 17 -14.42 19.76 2.18
N LEU A 18 -15.15 19.08 1.28
CA LEU A 18 -14.55 18.50 0.07
C LEU A 18 -13.98 19.57 -0.87
N ASP A 19 -14.66 20.70 -1.05
CA ASP A 19 -14.16 21.83 -1.85
C ASP A 19 -12.86 22.39 -1.27
N ALA A 20 -12.79 22.58 0.05
CA ALA A 20 -11.60 23.06 0.73
C ALA A 20 -10.41 22.08 0.57
N VAL A 21 -10.67 20.77 0.64
CA VAL A 21 -9.67 19.73 0.38
C VAL A 21 -9.26 19.75 -1.09
N GLY A 22 -10.20 19.86 -2.02
CA GLY A 22 -9.97 19.98 -3.45
C GLY A 22 -9.00 21.12 -3.79
N VAL A 23 -9.27 22.32 -3.28
CA VAL A 23 -8.42 23.50 -3.47
C VAL A 23 -7.01 23.25 -2.93
N ARG A 24 -6.88 22.62 -1.75
CA ARG A 24 -5.58 22.39 -1.13
C ARG A 24 -4.66 21.48 -1.96
N TYR A 25 -5.22 20.45 -2.59
CA TYR A 25 -4.41 19.45 -3.31
C TYR A 25 -4.31 19.70 -4.81
N THR A 26 -5.32 20.32 -5.41
CA THR A 26 -5.41 20.51 -6.87
C THR A 26 -5.47 21.97 -7.29
N GLY A 27 -5.79 22.89 -6.36
CA GLY A 27 -6.08 24.29 -6.67
C GLY A 27 -7.46 24.53 -7.29
N LEU A 28 -8.32 23.50 -7.36
CA LEU A 28 -9.61 23.54 -8.06
C LEU A 28 -10.78 23.40 -7.08
N ALA A 29 -11.90 24.05 -7.44
CA ALA A 29 -13.23 23.88 -6.86
C ALA A 29 -14.30 24.26 -7.92
N PRO A 30 -15.53 23.74 -7.83
CA PRO A 30 -16.04 22.81 -6.83
C PRO A 30 -15.50 21.39 -7.00
N TYR A 31 -15.53 20.59 -5.92
CA TYR A 31 -15.04 19.21 -5.89
C TYR A 31 -15.72 18.38 -6.99
N PHE A 32 -17.05 18.31 -6.97
CA PHE A 32 -17.82 17.73 -8.07
C PHE A 32 -17.83 18.69 -9.27
N GLY A 33 -17.14 18.30 -10.33
CA GLY A 33 -17.04 19.04 -11.59
C GLY A 33 -15.62 19.50 -11.90
N ALA A 34 -14.90 20.07 -10.93
CA ALA A 34 -13.53 20.55 -11.16
C ALA A 34 -12.45 19.58 -10.65
N VAL A 35 -12.70 18.84 -9.57
CA VAL A 35 -11.76 17.86 -9.01
C VAL A 35 -12.10 16.43 -9.47
N VAL A 36 -13.38 16.07 -9.40
CA VAL A 36 -13.92 14.79 -9.85
C VAL A 36 -15.05 15.01 -10.86
N PRO A 37 -15.48 14.00 -11.64
CA PRO A 37 -16.59 14.15 -12.57
C PRO A 37 -17.87 14.66 -11.91
N ALA A 38 -18.55 15.63 -12.53
CA ALA A 38 -19.73 16.28 -11.97
C ALA A 38 -20.88 15.31 -11.65
N HIS A 39 -21.06 14.26 -12.46
CA HIS A 39 -22.15 13.28 -12.28
C HIS A 39 -22.05 12.50 -10.96
N LEU A 40 -20.87 12.46 -10.31
CA LEU A 40 -20.72 11.80 -9.02
C LEU A 40 -21.54 12.47 -7.92
N ALA A 41 -21.88 13.76 -8.05
CA ALA A 41 -22.75 14.47 -7.10
C ALA A 41 -24.17 13.86 -7.01
N GLU A 42 -24.58 13.05 -7.99
CA GLU A 42 -25.89 12.38 -8.00
C GLU A 42 -25.89 11.07 -7.21
N VAL A 43 -24.71 10.48 -6.94
CA VAL A 43 -24.57 9.14 -6.36
C VAL A 43 -23.71 9.12 -5.09
N GLU A 44 -22.74 10.02 -4.96
CA GLU A 44 -21.88 10.14 -3.79
C GLU A 44 -22.47 11.14 -2.78
N HIS A 45 -22.58 10.73 -1.51
CA HIS A 45 -23.10 11.55 -0.43
C HIS A 45 -21.93 11.95 0.48
N PRO A 46 -21.47 13.22 0.44
CA PRO A 46 -20.36 13.66 1.27
C PRO A 46 -20.65 13.47 2.77
N VAL A 47 -19.69 12.88 3.46
CA VAL A 47 -19.70 12.72 4.91
C VAL A 47 -18.34 13.12 5.47
N THR A 48 -18.31 13.59 6.70
CA THR A 48 -17.10 14.01 7.38
C THR A 48 -16.83 13.14 8.59
N PHE A 49 -15.56 12.78 8.76
CA PHE A 49 -15.10 12.01 9.91
C PHE A 49 -14.01 12.78 10.63
N ARG A 50 -14.04 12.69 11.96
CA ARG A 50 -12.97 13.20 12.80
C ARG A 50 -12.12 12.05 13.31
N LEU A 51 -10.83 12.14 13.02
CA LEU A 51 -9.81 11.24 13.55
C LEU A 51 -9.25 11.87 14.83
N VAL A 52 -9.44 11.22 15.96
CA VAL A 52 -8.86 11.63 17.25
C VAL A 52 -7.66 10.72 17.54
N PRO A 53 -6.41 11.22 17.47
CA PRO A 53 -5.24 10.39 17.70
C PRO A 53 -5.25 9.76 19.09
N THR A 54 -5.12 8.44 19.15
CA THR A 54 -5.01 7.65 20.39
C THR A 54 -3.57 7.20 20.64
N ALA A 55 -2.77 7.07 19.58
CA ALA A 55 -1.34 6.83 19.67
C ALA A 55 -0.59 7.50 18.52
N VAL A 56 0.52 8.16 18.85
CA VAL A 56 1.44 8.75 17.87
C VAL A 56 2.82 8.17 18.12
N VAL A 57 3.32 7.39 17.16
CA VAL A 57 4.69 6.90 17.17
C VAL A 57 5.49 7.74 16.19
N ALA A 58 6.30 8.64 16.74
CA ALA A 58 7.35 9.34 15.99
C ALA A 58 8.65 8.53 16.12
N GLY A 59 9.28 8.22 14.99
CA GLY A 59 10.66 7.72 15.01
C GLY A 59 11.64 8.81 15.47
N GLY A 60 12.91 8.44 15.66
CA GLY A 60 13.99 9.43 15.80
C GLY A 60 14.14 10.29 14.53
N SER A 61 15.11 11.22 14.54
CA SER A 61 15.42 12.05 13.36
C SER A 61 15.52 11.18 12.10
N PRO A 62 14.88 11.55 10.99
CA PRO A 62 14.99 10.79 9.76
C PRO A 62 16.46 10.68 9.42
N THR A 63 16.96 9.43 9.31
CA THR A 63 18.27 9.20 8.72
C THR A 63 18.23 9.87 7.36
N PRO A 64 19.22 10.73 7.00
CA PRO A 64 19.28 11.31 5.67
C PRO A 64 19.05 10.19 4.66
N ALA A 65 18.15 10.40 3.71
CA ALA A 65 17.96 9.44 2.63
C ALA A 65 19.35 9.24 2.00
N GLY A 66 19.96 8.07 2.25
CA GLY A 66 21.09 7.63 1.45
C GLY A 66 20.67 7.66 -0.01
N PRO A 67 21.62 7.64 -0.96
CA PRO A 67 21.28 7.53 -2.38
C PRO A 67 20.23 6.42 -2.55
N VAL A 68 19.15 6.73 -3.28
CA VAL A 68 18.12 5.73 -3.59
C VAL A 68 18.86 4.51 -4.11
N PRO A 69 18.85 3.37 -3.38
CA PRO A 69 19.61 2.22 -3.81
C PRO A 69 19.14 1.87 -5.22
N ALA A 70 20.09 1.47 -6.07
CA ALA A 70 19.79 1.08 -7.45
C ALA A 70 18.57 0.14 -7.44
N PRO A 71 17.70 0.22 -8.47
CA PRO A 71 16.56 -0.68 -8.58
C PRO A 71 17.01 -2.09 -8.23
N VAL A 72 16.28 -2.76 -7.33
CA VAL A 72 16.45 -4.21 -7.19
C VAL A 72 16.24 -4.73 -8.61
N PRO A 73 17.19 -5.47 -9.21
CA PRO A 73 17.04 -5.93 -10.58
C PRO A 73 15.65 -6.55 -10.74
N ALA A 74 14.94 -6.15 -11.80
CA ALA A 74 13.55 -6.53 -12.09
C ALA A 74 13.31 -8.06 -12.13
N SER A 75 14.40 -8.81 -12.10
CA SER A 75 14.47 -10.23 -11.79
C SER A 75 15.38 -10.41 -10.57
N VAL A 76 14.79 -10.61 -9.39
CA VAL A 76 15.41 -11.58 -8.49
C VAL A 76 15.46 -12.87 -9.31
N PRO A 77 16.64 -13.50 -9.54
CA PRO A 77 16.68 -14.74 -10.29
C PRO A 77 15.65 -15.69 -9.65
N PRO A 78 14.86 -16.41 -10.45
CA PRO A 78 13.94 -17.39 -9.88
C PRO A 78 14.75 -18.30 -8.95
N ASP A 79 14.14 -18.76 -7.88
CA ASP A 79 14.74 -19.81 -7.08
C ASP A 79 14.75 -21.10 -7.93
N ASP A 80 15.74 -21.22 -8.82
CA ASP A 80 15.83 -22.20 -9.93
C ASP A 80 15.97 -23.67 -9.46
N GLY A 81 15.89 -23.93 -8.15
CA GLY A 81 16.20 -25.24 -7.58
C GLY A 81 15.42 -25.63 -6.32
N ALA A 82 14.50 -24.80 -5.82
CA ALA A 82 13.65 -25.23 -4.71
C ALA A 82 12.56 -26.19 -5.23
N PRO A 83 12.46 -27.43 -4.72
CA PRO A 83 11.36 -28.31 -5.09
C PRO A 83 10.03 -27.61 -4.78
N ALA A 84 9.05 -27.76 -5.68
CA ALA A 84 7.69 -27.28 -5.45
C ALA A 84 7.23 -27.74 -4.06
N ARG A 85 7.06 -26.79 -3.13
CA ARG A 85 6.63 -27.13 -1.77
C ARG A 85 5.21 -27.70 -1.87
N PRO A 86 4.95 -28.91 -1.35
CA PRO A 86 3.63 -29.52 -1.42
C PRO A 86 2.53 -28.70 -0.74
N ASP A 87 2.90 -27.77 0.16
CA ASP A 87 2.02 -26.82 0.84
C ASP A 87 2.18 -25.36 0.34
N ALA A 88 2.72 -25.14 -0.87
CA ALA A 88 2.83 -23.80 -1.42
C ALA A 88 1.42 -23.16 -1.55
N PRO A 89 1.24 -21.90 -1.11
CA PRO A 89 -0.04 -21.22 -1.28
C PRO A 89 -0.44 -21.19 -2.76
N PRO A 90 -1.75 -21.24 -3.09
CA PRO A 90 -2.19 -21.21 -4.46
C PRO A 90 -1.63 -19.96 -5.17
N PRO A 91 -1.29 -20.06 -6.47
CA PRO A 91 -0.65 -18.97 -7.20
C PRO A 91 -1.48 -17.69 -7.10
N GLY A 92 -0.79 -16.55 -7.01
CA GLY A 92 -1.43 -15.24 -6.99
C GLY A 92 -2.13 -14.91 -8.31
N LEU A 93 -3.03 -13.93 -8.28
CA LEU A 93 -3.58 -13.31 -9.48
C LEU A 93 -2.47 -12.63 -10.29
N PRO A 94 -2.53 -12.68 -11.64
CA PRO A 94 -1.55 -12.00 -12.47
C PRO A 94 -1.65 -10.48 -12.33
N LEU A 95 -0.50 -9.80 -12.36
CA LEU A 95 -0.47 -8.34 -12.30
C LEU A 95 -0.96 -7.74 -13.64
N PRO A 96 -1.83 -6.72 -13.62
CA PRO A 96 -2.25 -6.05 -14.85
C PRO A 96 -1.06 -5.43 -15.57
N ALA A 97 -0.87 -5.77 -16.85
CA ALA A 97 0.19 -5.21 -17.68
C ALA A 97 0.18 -3.67 -17.73
N THR A 98 -1.00 -3.06 -17.56
CA THR A 98 -1.20 -1.60 -17.51
C THR A 98 -0.64 -0.94 -16.26
N HIS A 99 -0.29 -1.70 -15.21
CA HIS A 99 0.14 -1.20 -13.90
C HIS A 99 1.40 -1.87 -13.36
N ALA A 100 1.85 -2.97 -13.97
CA ALA A 100 3.03 -3.72 -13.52
C ALA A 100 4.30 -2.86 -13.46
N ASP A 101 4.46 -1.84 -14.31
CA ASP A 101 5.62 -0.94 -14.25
C ASP A 101 5.69 -0.12 -12.96
N LEU A 102 4.58 0.05 -12.23
CA LEU A 102 4.58 0.78 -10.95
C LEU A 102 5.47 0.10 -9.91
N VAL A 103 5.55 -1.23 -9.92
CA VAL A 103 6.40 -2.01 -9.02
C VAL A 103 7.78 -2.30 -9.59
N ASP A 104 8.00 -2.03 -10.88
CA ASP A 104 9.31 -2.13 -11.54
C ASP A 104 10.12 -0.81 -11.43
N ARG A 105 9.44 0.30 -11.14
CA ARG A 105 10.04 1.63 -10.92
C ARG A 105 10.44 1.83 -9.45
N PRO A 106 11.38 2.75 -9.15
CA PRO A 106 11.80 3.07 -7.79
C PRO A 106 10.75 3.93 -7.05
N ILE A 107 9.56 3.38 -6.83
CA ILE A 107 8.45 3.98 -6.09
C ILE A 107 8.36 3.29 -4.73
N LEU A 108 8.26 4.08 -3.65
CA LEU A 108 7.98 3.52 -2.33
C LEU A 108 6.49 3.15 -2.25
N ALA A 109 6.22 1.91 -1.90
CA ALA A 109 4.87 1.43 -1.64
C ALA A 109 4.48 1.68 -0.17
N ALA A 110 3.19 1.90 0.08
CA ALA A 110 2.64 1.78 1.42
C ALA A 110 2.31 0.29 1.67
N PHE A 111 3.03 -0.33 2.61
CA PHE A 111 2.89 -1.74 2.96
C PHE A 111 2.19 -1.89 4.31
N ALA A 112 0.98 -2.45 4.28
CA ALA A 112 0.14 -2.66 5.44
C ALA A 112 0.11 -4.14 5.85
N THR A 113 0.28 -4.39 7.14
CA THR A 113 0.16 -5.71 7.79
C THR A 113 -0.78 -5.63 8.98
N ARG A 114 -1.31 -6.77 9.43
CA ARG A 114 -2.23 -6.80 10.58
C ARG A 114 -1.48 -6.95 11.89
N LEU A 115 -1.81 -6.09 12.84
CA LEU A 115 -1.36 -6.19 14.23
C LEU A 115 -2.15 -7.27 14.96
N PRO A 116 -1.63 -7.79 16.10
CA PRO A 116 -2.33 -8.79 16.90
C PRO A 116 -3.73 -8.37 17.40
N ASP A 117 -3.94 -7.08 17.62
CA ASP A 117 -5.23 -6.49 18.00
C ASP A 117 -6.20 -6.31 16.82
N GLY A 118 -5.78 -6.69 15.62
CA GLY A 118 -6.55 -6.58 14.38
C GLY A 118 -6.40 -5.25 13.65
N GLY A 119 -5.73 -4.26 14.25
CA GLY A 119 -5.41 -2.98 13.62
C GLY A 119 -4.42 -3.14 12.45
N ALA A 120 -4.30 -2.10 11.62
CA ALA A 120 -3.32 -2.08 10.53
C ALA A 120 -2.02 -1.37 10.98
N CYS A 121 -0.87 -1.95 10.66
CA CYS A 121 0.42 -1.26 10.69
C CYS A 121 0.84 -1.01 9.25
N CYS A 122 0.95 0.27 8.87
CA CYS A 122 1.32 0.69 7.52
C CYS A 122 2.67 1.39 7.54
N GLN A 123 3.61 0.91 6.72
CA GLN A 123 4.98 1.40 6.65
C GLN A 123 5.45 1.51 5.19
N PRO A 124 6.33 2.46 4.84
CA PRO A 124 6.90 2.53 3.51
C PRO A 124 7.80 1.31 3.23
N ALA A 125 7.66 0.70 2.06
CA ALA A 125 8.45 -0.43 1.62
C ALA A 125 8.95 -0.25 0.19
N ARG A 126 10.14 -0.79 -0.08
CA ARG A 126 10.59 -1.07 -1.45
C ARG A 126 10.03 -2.43 -1.84
N CYS A 127 9.51 -2.54 -3.06
CA CYS A 127 9.09 -3.80 -3.63
C CYS A 127 9.85 -4.09 -4.93
N ALA A 128 9.93 -5.37 -5.27
CA ALA A 128 10.25 -5.86 -6.59
C ALA A 128 9.18 -6.89 -7.01
N ARG A 129 9.29 -7.43 -8.22
CA ARG A 129 8.45 -8.57 -8.64
C ARG A 129 9.29 -9.72 -9.20
N ASP A 130 8.75 -10.92 -9.06
CA ASP A 130 9.22 -12.18 -9.64
C ASP A 130 8.01 -12.80 -10.36
N GLY A 131 7.94 -12.57 -11.68
CA GLY A 131 6.71 -12.80 -12.44
C GLY A 131 5.55 -11.94 -11.92
N ASP A 132 4.53 -12.61 -11.37
CA ASP A 132 3.34 -12.02 -10.74
C ASP A 132 3.41 -11.95 -9.21
N VAL A 133 4.50 -12.45 -8.61
CA VAL A 133 4.71 -12.42 -7.15
C VAL A 133 5.46 -11.15 -6.79
N LEU A 134 4.92 -10.36 -5.85
CA LEU A 134 5.64 -9.19 -5.34
C LEU A 134 6.55 -9.58 -4.18
N LEU A 135 7.74 -8.98 -4.13
CA LEU A 135 8.76 -9.26 -3.13
C LEU A 135 8.99 -8.04 -2.26
N VAL A 136 8.87 -8.21 -0.94
CA VAL A 136 9.23 -7.19 0.05
C VAL A 136 10.22 -7.80 1.03
N ALA A 137 11.45 -7.28 1.07
CA ALA A 137 12.52 -7.82 1.90
C ALA A 137 12.91 -6.88 3.05
N THR A 138 13.27 -7.45 4.19
CA THR A 138 13.75 -6.74 5.39
C THR A 138 14.56 -7.70 6.28
N THR A 139 14.89 -7.29 7.51
CA THR A 139 15.48 -8.19 8.53
C THR A 139 14.40 -8.91 9.35
N ALA A 140 14.70 -10.11 9.85
CA ALA A 140 13.73 -10.95 10.57
C ALA A 140 13.08 -10.28 11.80
N GLU A 141 13.75 -9.29 12.40
CA GLU A 141 13.33 -8.52 13.59
C GLU A 141 12.34 -7.40 13.26
N HIS A 142 12.22 -7.04 11.98
CA HIS A 142 11.36 -5.95 11.55
C HIS A 142 9.90 -6.21 11.99
N PRO A 143 9.18 -5.20 12.51
CA PRO A 143 7.84 -5.39 13.06
C PRO A 143 6.86 -6.09 12.10
N TRP A 144 6.83 -5.70 10.82
CA TRP A 144 5.94 -6.37 9.86
C TRP A 144 6.28 -7.84 9.65
N ALA A 145 7.55 -8.26 9.77
CA ALA A 145 7.92 -9.68 9.63
C ALA A 145 7.39 -10.50 10.81
N ARG A 146 7.27 -9.91 12.00
CA ARG A 146 6.58 -10.54 13.13
C ARG A 146 5.07 -10.61 12.88
N ASN A 147 4.47 -9.52 12.39
CA ASN A 147 3.05 -9.46 12.07
C ASN A 147 2.66 -10.54 11.06
N LEU A 148 3.43 -10.71 9.98
CA LEU A 148 3.15 -11.71 8.93
C LEU A 148 3.29 -13.17 9.37
N ARG A 149 4.07 -13.44 10.42
CA ARG A 149 4.10 -14.79 11.03
C ARG A 149 2.80 -15.11 11.76
N ALA A 150 2.12 -14.09 12.30
CA ALA A 150 0.86 -14.26 13.02
C ALA A 150 -0.35 -14.22 12.07
N ASP A 151 -0.31 -13.37 11.04
CA ASP A 151 -1.36 -13.24 10.03
C ASP A 151 -0.73 -12.95 8.66
N PRO A 152 -0.80 -13.88 7.68
CA PRO A 152 -0.10 -13.73 6.42
C PRO A 152 -0.71 -12.64 5.51
N ARG A 153 -1.86 -12.07 5.86
CA ARG A 153 -2.53 -11.09 5.00
C ARG A 153 -1.80 -9.75 5.02
N ALA A 154 -1.55 -9.23 3.83
CA ALA A 154 -0.91 -7.94 3.62
C ALA A 154 -1.60 -7.14 2.50
N THR A 155 -1.45 -5.82 2.55
CA THR A 155 -1.84 -4.93 1.46
C THR A 155 -0.64 -4.09 1.05
N LEU A 156 -0.41 -3.97 -0.26
CA LEU A 156 0.61 -3.10 -0.83
C LEU A 156 -0.08 -2.10 -1.76
N LEU A 157 0.13 -0.80 -1.52
CA LEU A 157 -0.40 0.29 -2.33
C LEU A 157 0.75 1.06 -2.97
N VAL A 158 0.75 1.17 -4.30
CA VAL A 158 1.68 2.01 -5.07
C VAL A 158 0.89 3.09 -5.80
N VAL A 159 1.34 4.34 -5.68
CA VAL A 159 0.77 5.50 -6.39
C VAL A 159 1.83 6.09 -7.31
N ASP A 160 1.50 6.34 -8.57
CA ASP A 160 2.44 6.96 -9.51
C ASP A 160 2.77 8.39 -9.06
N ARG A 161 4.06 8.67 -8.94
CA ARG A 161 4.57 10.00 -8.56
C ARG A 161 4.29 11.07 -9.61
N ALA A 162 4.16 10.69 -10.88
CA ALA A 162 3.91 11.60 -11.99
C ALA A 162 2.42 11.79 -12.30
N ASN A 163 1.57 10.88 -11.83
CA ASN A 163 0.13 10.91 -12.03
C ASN A 163 -0.58 10.25 -10.84
N SER A 164 -0.99 11.03 -9.85
CA SER A 164 -1.62 10.48 -8.63
C SER A 164 -2.97 9.80 -8.87
N GLY A 165 -3.58 9.99 -10.05
CA GLY A 165 -4.76 9.23 -10.46
C GLY A 165 -4.44 7.80 -10.90
N ARG A 166 -3.16 7.47 -11.09
CA ARG A 166 -2.69 6.15 -11.49
C ARG A 166 -2.09 5.41 -10.30
N TRP A 167 -2.71 4.31 -9.89
CA TRP A 167 -2.27 3.57 -8.71
C TRP A 167 -2.72 2.11 -8.74
N MET A 168 -2.07 1.28 -7.92
CA MET A 168 -2.39 -0.14 -7.79
C MET A 168 -2.35 -0.56 -6.31
N GLU A 169 -3.45 -1.14 -5.83
CA GLU A 169 -3.53 -1.83 -4.55
C GLU A 169 -3.53 -3.34 -4.78
N VAL A 170 -2.63 -4.04 -4.11
CA VAL A 170 -2.53 -5.50 -4.09
C VAL A 170 -2.82 -5.99 -2.67
N ARG A 171 -3.94 -6.70 -2.50
CA ARG A 171 -4.23 -7.46 -1.27
C ARG A 171 -3.76 -8.89 -1.49
N ALA A 172 -2.90 -9.38 -0.63
CA ALA A 172 -2.18 -10.63 -0.83
C ALA A 172 -2.05 -11.45 0.44
N ASP A 173 -1.79 -12.74 0.26
CA ASP A 173 -1.22 -13.59 1.32
C ASP A 173 0.30 -13.63 1.14
N ALA A 174 1.03 -13.44 2.23
CA ALA A 174 2.48 -13.43 2.25
C ALA A 174 3.05 -14.80 2.64
N GLU A 175 3.98 -15.31 1.85
CA GLU A 175 4.89 -16.38 2.23
C GLU A 175 6.22 -15.76 2.69
N LEU A 176 6.65 -16.06 3.92
CA LEU A 176 7.94 -15.60 4.43
C LEU A 176 9.04 -16.60 4.06
N VAL A 177 10.04 -16.13 3.33
CA VAL A 177 11.23 -16.90 2.95
C VAL A 177 12.45 -16.32 3.67
N ALA A 178 13.16 -17.17 4.42
CA ALA A 178 14.41 -16.80 5.07
C ALA A 178 15.53 -16.66 4.03
N GLY A 179 16.30 -15.58 4.14
CA GLY A 179 17.50 -15.33 3.34
C GLY A 179 18.77 -15.39 4.19
N ALA A 180 19.91 -15.13 3.54
CA ALA A 180 21.20 -15.05 4.22
C ALA A 180 21.24 -13.89 5.24
N ALA A 181 22.11 -14.00 6.24
CA ALA A 181 22.38 -12.96 7.23
C ALA A 181 21.12 -12.42 7.96
N GLY A 182 20.12 -13.28 8.19
CA GLY A 182 18.89 -12.89 8.90
C GLY A 182 17.90 -12.06 8.05
N ALA A 183 18.14 -11.93 6.76
CA ALA A 183 17.17 -11.36 5.84
C ALA A 183 15.90 -12.23 5.78
N VAL A 184 14.76 -11.59 5.58
CA VAL A 184 13.49 -12.25 5.31
C VAL A 184 12.81 -11.55 4.14
N THR A 185 12.27 -12.34 3.22
CA THR A 185 11.49 -11.85 2.07
C THR A 185 10.06 -12.32 2.22
N ALA A 186 9.11 -11.38 2.19
CA ALA A 186 7.71 -11.66 1.98
C ALA A 186 7.46 -11.78 0.47
N ARG A 187 7.09 -12.98 0.03
CA ARG A 187 6.54 -13.26 -1.31
C ARG A 187 5.02 -13.06 -1.24
N LEU A 188 4.51 -12.01 -1.86
CA LEU A 188 3.10 -11.63 -1.84
C LEU A 188 2.37 -12.26 -3.01
N HIS A 189 1.45 -13.16 -2.70
CA HIS A 189 0.58 -13.83 -3.67
C HIS A 189 -0.74 -13.06 -3.75
N ALA A 190 -0.95 -12.33 -4.85
CA ALA A 190 -2.11 -11.46 -5.00
C ALA A 190 -3.44 -12.25 -4.92
N ARG A 191 -4.37 -11.75 -4.10
CA ARG A 191 -5.74 -12.26 -3.95
C ARG A 191 -6.79 -11.28 -4.46
N ARG A 192 -6.46 -9.99 -4.46
CA ARG A 192 -7.25 -8.93 -5.09
C ARG A 192 -6.33 -7.82 -5.57
N ILE A 193 -6.59 -7.33 -6.76
CA ILE A 193 -5.89 -6.18 -7.35
C ILE A 193 -6.94 -5.12 -7.69
N VAL A 194 -6.69 -3.88 -7.30
CA VAL A 194 -7.52 -2.72 -7.63
C VAL A 194 -6.61 -1.68 -8.27
N CYS A 195 -7.01 -1.12 -9.41
CA CYS A 195 -6.28 -0.06 -10.10
C CYS A 195 -7.19 1.13 -10.39
N ASP A 196 -6.63 2.34 -10.26
CA ASP A 196 -7.16 3.68 -10.65
C ASP A 196 -8.52 4.12 -10.06
N ALA A 197 -9.39 3.18 -9.69
CA ALA A 197 -10.74 3.40 -9.20
C ALA A 197 -10.75 3.98 -7.79
N ILE A 198 -10.68 5.31 -7.67
CA ILE A 198 -10.96 6.01 -6.41
C ILE A 198 -12.49 6.18 -6.22
N HIS A 199 -13.24 6.28 -7.33
CA HIS A 199 -14.67 6.65 -7.39
C HIS A 199 -15.53 5.71 -8.25
N ALA A 200 -15.21 4.41 -8.29
CA ALA A 200 -15.99 3.44 -9.09
C ALA A 200 -17.17 2.84 -8.33
#